data_AF-A0A928HXU7-F1
#
_entry.id   AF-A0A928HXU7-F1
#
_cell.length_a   1.000
_cell.length_b   1.000
_cell.length_c   1.000
_cell.angle_alpha   90.00
_cell.angle_beta   90.00
_cell.angle_gamma   90.00
#
_symmetry.space_group_name_H-M   'P 1'
#
loop_
_entity.id
_entity.type
_entity.pdbx_description
1 polymer ?
#
loop_
_entity_poly.entity_id
_entity_poly.type
_entity_poly.pdbx_seq_one_letter_code
_entity_poly.pdbx_strand_id
1 'polypeptide(L)'
;MVVARFRHGALALLCALLLLTIHASTAAASASTATHPAVGASSATLSTANASTATHPAANTAITPAATNENDDPSGTGPVVVVGFSGVLWNNLNAETTSHLWKFIDRAGNANIVVRTVGETTCPEAGWLTLGAGQRATDATGGCEIIPSPEQTESGLRIPGWEALHNANEQSSYQAEIGLLGDEIAGVDAL
;
A
#
# COMPACT_ATOMS: atom_id res chain seq x y z
N MET A 1 -23.43 43.96 -43.72
CA MET A 1 -23.54 43.16 -42.48
C MET A 1 -23.03 41.74 -42.74
N VAL A 2 -21.72 41.53 -43.01
CA VAL A 2 -21.13 40.21 -43.38
C VAL A 2 -19.68 40.10 -42.86
N VAL A 3 -19.41 40.41 -41.59
CA VAL A 3 -18.05 40.30 -41.01
C VAL A 3 -17.99 39.44 -39.74
N ALA A 4 -19.13 39.02 -39.17
CA ALA A 4 -19.14 38.34 -37.87
C ALA A 4 -19.01 36.80 -37.91
N ARG A 5 -19.07 36.15 -39.09
CA ARG A 5 -19.11 34.67 -39.16
C ARG A 5 -17.77 33.96 -39.38
N PHE A 6 -16.70 34.67 -39.71
CA PHE A 6 -15.39 34.05 -39.98
C PHE A 6 -14.58 33.70 -38.71
N ARG A 7 -14.85 34.35 -37.57
CA ARG A 7 -14.05 34.18 -36.35
C ARG A 7 -14.31 32.87 -35.60
N HIS A 8 -15.47 32.24 -35.82
CA HIS A 8 -15.82 30.98 -35.14
C HIS A 8 -15.20 29.75 -35.83
N GLY A 9 -14.98 29.78 -37.15
CA GLY A 9 -14.35 28.67 -37.88
C GLY A 9 -12.86 28.52 -37.57
N ALA A 10 -12.15 29.64 -37.39
CA ALA A 10 -10.72 29.62 -37.09
C ALA A 10 -10.40 29.06 -35.69
N LEU A 11 -11.28 29.30 -34.70
CA LEU A 11 -11.09 28.82 -33.33
C LEU A 11 -11.34 27.32 -33.18
N ALA A 12 -12.32 26.77 -33.92
CA ALA A 12 -12.60 25.34 -33.95
C ALA A 12 -11.48 24.54 -34.66
N LEU A 13 -10.89 25.11 -35.72
CA LEU A 13 -9.79 24.46 -36.45
C LEU A 13 -8.48 24.45 -35.64
N LEU A 14 -8.23 25.49 -34.83
CA LEU A 14 -7.12 25.54 -33.89
C LEU A 14 -7.26 24.52 -32.74
N CYS A 15 -8.47 24.31 -32.20
CA CYS A 15 -8.70 23.28 -31.18
C CYS A 15 -8.51 21.85 -31.74
N ALA A 16 -8.93 21.59 -32.97
CA ALA A 16 -8.76 20.28 -33.60
C ALA A 16 -7.28 19.96 -33.93
N LEU A 17 -6.49 20.97 -34.32
CA LEU A 17 -5.05 20.81 -34.56
C LEU A 17 -4.25 20.58 -33.26
N LEU A 18 -4.65 21.22 -32.15
CA LEU A 18 -4.05 21.01 -30.82
C LEU A 18 -4.31 19.61 -30.24
N LEU A 19 -5.45 18.99 -30.55
CA LEU A 19 -5.77 17.64 -30.11
C LEU A 19 -5.03 16.54 -30.91
N LEU A 20 -4.58 16.83 -32.13
CA LEU A 20 -3.83 15.86 -32.94
C LEU A 20 -2.35 15.73 -32.53
N THR A 21 -1.76 16.71 -31.85
CA THR A 21 -0.34 16.70 -31.46
C THR A 21 -0.03 15.91 -30.17
N ILE A 22 -1.04 15.40 -29.46
CA ILE A 22 -0.85 14.74 -28.15
C ILE A 22 -0.62 13.20 -28.27
N HIS A 23 -0.77 12.60 -29.46
CA HIS A 23 -0.67 11.15 -29.64
C HIS A 23 0.67 10.62 -30.20
N ALA A 24 1.73 11.43 -30.24
CA ALA A 24 3.04 10.99 -30.72
C ALA A 24 4.08 11.00 -29.59
N SER A 25 4.04 9.99 -28.73
CA SER A 25 5.18 9.63 -27.87
C SER A 25 5.35 8.13 -27.86
N THR A 26 6.00 7.64 -28.91
CA THR A 26 6.52 6.27 -29.01
C THR A 26 7.67 6.13 -28.02
N ALA A 27 7.42 5.42 -26.91
CA ALA A 27 8.48 4.95 -26.03
C ALA A 27 9.32 3.89 -26.76
N ALA A 28 10.56 4.24 -27.08
CA ALA A 28 11.58 3.26 -27.46
C ALA A 28 12.01 2.52 -26.19
N ALA A 29 11.53 1.28 -26.01
CA ALA A 29 12.00 0.39 -24.98
C ALA A 29 13.36 -0.19 -25.39
N SER A 30 14.41 0.18 -24.66
CA SER A 30 15.73 -0.47 -24.74
C SER A 30 15.68 -1.78 -23.94
N ALA A 31 15.61 -2.91 -24.64
CA ALA A 31 15.72 -4.23 -24.01
C ALA A 31 17.20 -4.55 -23.75
N SER A 32 17.61 -4.56 -22.48
CA SER A 32 18.89 -5.14 -22.04
C SER A 32 18.71 -6.64 -21.89
N THR A 33 19.31 -7.42 -22.79
CA THR A 33 19.40 -8.88 -22.69
C THR A 33 20.47 -9.27 -21.66
N ALA A 34 20.03 -9.66 -20.46
CA ALA A 34 20.88 -10.37 -19.51
C ALA A 34 20.85 -11.87 -19.84
N THR A 35 21.92 -12.35 -20.47
CA THR A 35 22.13 -13.78 -20.78
C THR A 35 22.56 -14.51 -19.50
N HIS A 36 21.68 -15.30 -18.89
CA HIS A 36 22.06 -16.29 -17.89
C HIS A 36 22.34 -17.66 -18.55
N PRO A 37 23.42 -18.36 -18.17
CA PRO A 37 23.71 -19.70 -18.68
C PRO A 37 22.70 -20.74 -18.15
N ALA A 38 22.19 -21.57 -19.05
CA ALA A 38 21.30 -22.68 -18.77
C ALA A 38 22.01 -23.77 -17.95
N VAL A 39 21.53 -24.04 -16.73
CA VAL A 39 21.88 -25.23 -15.95
C VAL A 39 20.79 -26.28 -16.19
N GLY A 40 21.24 -27.52 -16.43
CA GLY A 40 20.50 -28.58 -17.11
C GLY A 40 19.14 -28.96 -16.53
N ALA A 41 18.23 -29.29 -17.45
CA ALA A 41 16.94 -29.89 -17.17
C ALA A 41 17.11 -31.29 -16.55
N SER A 42 16.71 -31.45 -15.30
CA SER A 42 16.40 -32.76 -14.73
C SER A 42 14.93 -33.05 -15.00
N SER A 43 14.66 -34.11 -15.78
CA SER A 43 13.31 -34.60 -16.04
C SER A 43 12.69 -35.13 -14.75
N ALA A 44 11.81 -34.35 -14.12
CA ALA A 44 10.96 -34.82 -13.04
C ALA A 44 9.69 -35.44 -13.63
N THR A 45 9.54 -36.74 -13.41
CA THR A 45 8.38 -37.55 -13.78
C THR A 45 7.12 -36.99 -13.10
N LEU A 46 6.13 -36.54 -13.87
CA LEU A 46 4.83 -36.13 -13.34
C LEU A 46 4.08 -37.35 -12.81
N SER A 47 3.98 -37.45 -11.49
CA SER A 47 3.03 -38.35 -10.82
C SER A 47 1.67 -37.66 -10.86
N THR A 48 0.71 -38.24 -11.58
CA THR A 48 -0.69 -37.80 -11.58
C THR A 48 -1.31 -38.11 -10.21
N ALA A 49 -1.23 -37.16 -9.29
CA ALA A 49 -1.97 -37.19 -8.04
C ALA A 49 -3.42 -36.76 -8.31
N ASN A 50 -4.34 -37.67 -7.97
CA ASN A 50 -5.78 -37.52 -8.10
C ASN A 50 -6.26 -36.29 -7.31
N ALA A 51 -6.87 -35.31 -7.99
CA ALA A 51 -7.45 -34.13 -7.36
C ALA A 51 -8.66 -34.55 -6.51
N SER A 52 -8.45 -34.76 -5.21
CA SER A 52 -9.54 -34.85 -4.25
C SER A 52 -10.01 -33.42 -3.97
N THR A 53 -11.23 -33.10 -4.41
CA THR A 53 -11.94 -31.87 -4.02
C THR A 53 -12.18 -31.89 -2.51
N ALA A 54 -11.21 -31.41 -1.74
CA ALA A 54 -11.42 -31.06 -0.35
C ALA A 54 -12.23 -29.76 -0.33
N THR A 55 -13.54 -29.88 -0.14
CA THR A 55 -14.40 -28.79 0.29
C THR A 55 -13.86 -28.28 1.62
N HIS A 56 -13.10 -27.18 1.61
CA HIS A 56 -12.73 -26.48 2.84
C HIS A 56 -14.01 -25.79 3.35
N PRO A 57 -14.57 -26.17 4.51
CA PRO A 57 -15.62 -25.36 5.12
C PRO A 57 -15.01 -23.99 5.43
N ALA A 58 -15.67 -22.92 4.97
CA ALA A 58 -15.41 -21.58 5.45
C ALA A 58 -15.77 -21.55 6.94
N ALA A 59 -14.79 -21.86 7.78
CA ALA A 59 -14.91 -21.68 9.22
C ALA A 59 -14.92 -20.17 9.47
N ASN A 60 -16.12 -19.59 9.54
CA ASN A 60 -16.34 -18.33 10.26
C ASN A 60 -16.13 -18.63 11.74
N THR A 61 -14.89 -18.88 12.14
CA THR A 61 -14.51 -18.91 13.54
C THR A 61 -14.63 -17.46 14.01
N ALA A 62 -15.68 -17.17 14.77
CA ALA A 62 -15.76 -15.94 15.54
C ALA A 62 -14.44 -15.82 16.31
N ILE A 63 -13.68 -14.76 16.04
CA ILE A 63 -12.48 -14.44 16.81
C ILE A 63 -12.95 -14.22 18.23
N THR A 64 -12.77 -15.22 19.09
CA THR A 64 -12.99 -15.05 20.52
C THR A 64 -11.87 -14.14 20.99
N PRO A 65 -12.16 -12.95 21.53
CA PRO A 65 -11.12 -12.09 22.09
C PRO A 65 -10.30 -12.89 23.08
N ALA A 66 -8.97 -12.81 23.00
CA ALA A 66 -8.11 -13.35 24.04
C ALA A 66 -8.59 -12.76 25.37
N ALA A 67 -8.70 -13.61 26.41
CA ALA A 67 -9.19 -13.20 27.72
C ALA A 67 -8.41 -11.97 28.19
N THR A 68 -9.06 -10.81 28.17
CA THR A 68 -8.54 -9.58 28.75
C THR A 68 -8.43 -9.82 30.24
N ASN A 69 -7.29 -9.48 30.85
CA ASN A 69 -7.20 -9.52 32.30
C ASN A 69 -8.21 -8.50 32.85
N GLU A 70 -8.98 -8.85 33.88
CA GLU A 70 -9.99 -7.97 34.51
C GLU A 70 -9.43 -6.64 35.05
N ASN A 71 -8.11 -6.43 35.01
CA ASN A 71 -7.44 -5.19 35.41
C ASN A 71 -7.03 -4.29 34.23
N ASP A 72 -7.24 -4.71 32.98
CA ASP A 72 -7.07 -3.82 31.84
C ASP A 72 -8.31 -2.96 31.74
N ASP A 73 -8.16 -1.68 32.10
CA ASP A 73 -9.18 -0.67 31.85
C ASP A 73 -9.52 -0.70 30.35
N PRO A 74 -10.76 -1.08 29.96
CA PRO A 74 -11.15 -1.16 28.56
C PRO A 74 -11.14 0.22 27.88
N SER A 75 -10.98 1.31 28.65
CA SER A 75 -10.90 2.66 28.12
C SER A 75 -9.54 3.03 27.54
N GLY A 76 -8.48 2.23 27.75
CA GLY A 76 -7.19 2.39 27.07
C GLY A 76 -6.76 3.84 26.85
N THR A 77 -6.89 4.69 27.87
CA THR A 77 -6.86 6.17 27.76
C THR A 77 -5.44 6.76 27.65
N GLY A 78 -4.48 5.98 27.14
CA GLY A 78 -3.08 6.36 27.01
C GLY A 78 -2.70 6.77 25.58
N PRO A 79 -1.60 7.54 25.41
CA PRO A 79 -1.09 7.88 24.10
C PRO A 79 -0.73 6.62 23.31
N VAL A 80 -1.09 6.60 22.03
CA VAL A 80 -0.78 5.49 21.11
C VAL A 80 0.51 5.79 20.35
N VAL A 81 1.46 4.84 20.38
CA VAL A 81 2.69 4.92 19.59
C VAL A 81 2.74 3.73 18.62
N VAL A 82 2.75 4.03 17.32
CA VAL A 82 2.90 3.04 16.27
C VAL A 82 4.37 2.97 15.85
N VAL A 83 5.00 1.82 16.05
CA VAL A 83 6.36 1.53 15.58
C VAL A 83 6.30 0.33 14.66
N GLY A 84 6.90 0.42 13.49
CA GLY A 84 7.07 -0.76 12.66
C GLY A 84 8.15 -0.59 11.61
N PHE A 85 8.40 -1.70 10.93
CA PHE A 85 9.56 -1.89 10.09
C PHE A 85 9.12 -2.71 8.88
N SER A 86 9.51 -2.28 7.68
CA SER A 86 9.39 -3.13 6.50
C SER A 86 10.53 -4.16 6.47
N GLY A 87 10.23 -5.38 6.05
CA GLY A 87 11.26 -6.40 5.78
C GLY A 87 11.82 -7.15 7.00
N VAL A 88 11.14 -7.08 8.16
CA VAL A 88 11.51 -7.88 9.34
C VAL A 88 10.93 -9.29 9.21
N LEU A 89 11.80 -10.30 9.28
CA LEU A 89 11.43 -11.72 9.28
C LEU A 89 11.34 -12.25 10.71
N TRP A 90 10.58 -13.32 10.92
CA TRP A 90 10.51 -14.00 12.22
C TRP A 90 11.88 -14.42 12.77
N ASN A 91 12.81 -14.83 11.89
CA ASN A 91 14.17 -15.19 12.31
C ASN A 91 15.01 -14.00 12.80
N ASN A 92 14.59 -12.76 12.54
CA ASN A 92 15.23 -11.58 13.11
C ASN A 92 14.82 -11.34 14.58
N LEU A 93 13.76 -12.01 15.06
CA LEU A 93 13.32 -11.97 16.46
C LEU A 93 14.01 -13.09 17.25
N ASN A 94 15.03 -12.76 18.02
CA ASN A 94 15.75 -13.69 18.87
C ASN A 94 16.35 -12.99 20.10
N ALA A 95 16.67 -13.78 21.12
CA ALA A 95 17.15 -13.27 22.40
C ALA A 95 18.53 -12.59 22.35
N GLU A 96 19.34 -12.86 21.32
CA GLU A 96 20.71 -12.36 21.20
C GLU A 96 20.76 -10.99 20.52
N THR A 97 20.18 -10.86 19.32
CA THR A 97 20.26 -9.64 18.50
C THR A 97 19.08 -8.70 18.69
N THR A 98 17.93 -9.18 19.16
CA THR A 98 16.70 -8.37 19.38
C THR A 98 16.12 -8.58 20.78
N SER A 99 16.99 -8.63 21.78
CA SER A 99 16.67 -9.00 23.17
C SER A 99 15.52 -8.21 23.82
N HIS A 100 15.39 -6.91 23.53
CA HIS A 100 14.30 -6.09 24.05
C HIS A 100 12.95 -6.46 23.43
N LEU A 101 12.91 -6.58 22.10
CA LEU A 101 11.70 -6.97 21.37
C LEU A 101 11.30 -8.41 21.67
N TRP A 102 12.28 -9.31 21.82
CA TRP A 102 12.07 -10.69 22.22
C TRP A 102 11.43 -10.83 23.61
N LYS A 103 11.79 -9.97 24.57
CA LYS A 103 11.14 -9.95 25.89
C LYS A 103 9.76 -9.28 25.87
N PHE A 104 9.57 -8.31 24.98
CA PHE A 104 8.31 -7.59 24.85
C PHE A 104 7.19 -8.48 24.30
N ILE A 105 7.48 -9.30 23.28
CA ILE A 105 6.45 -10.12 22.61
C ILE A 105 5.78 -11.15 23.54
N ASP A 106 6.45 -11.56 24.62
CA ASP A 106 5.93 -12.49 25.64
C ASP A 106 4.86 -11.85 26.53
N ARG A 107 4.86 -10.51 26.62
CA ARG A 107 3.92 -9.73 27.45
C ARG A 107 2.91 -8.93 26.63
N ALA A 108 3.09 -8.90 25.31
CA ALA A 108 2.25 -8.16 24.39
C ALA A 108 1.25 -9.09 23.70
N GLY A 109 0.09 -8.57 23.32
CA GLY A 109 -0.75 -9.21 22.31
C GLY A 109 0.03 -9.30 21.00
N ASN A 110 0.23 -10.51 20.48
CA ASN A 110 0.89 -10.73 19.20
C ASN A 110 -0.08 -11.38 18.21
N ALA A 111 0.09 -11.04 16.93
CA ALA A 111 -0.69 -11.59 15.84
C ALA A 111 0.18 -11.67 14.59
N ASN A 112 -0.13 -12.65 13.73
CA ASN A 112 0.40 -12.71 12.37
C ASN A 112 -0.69 -12.27 11.42
N ILE A 113 -0.44 -11.21 10.66
CA ILE A 113 -1.39 -10.65 9.69
C ILE A 113 -0.76 -10.60 8.32
N VAL A 114 -1.53 -11.00 7.30
CA VAL A 114 -1.16 -10.81 5.90
C VAL A 114 -1.84 -9.54 5.41
N VAL A 115 -1.04 -8.49 5.20
CA VAL A 115 -1.53 -7.23 4.64
C VAL A 115 -1.72 -7.39 3.13
N ARG A 116 -2.91 -7.06 2.65
CA ARG A 116 -3.23 -6.99 1.22
C ARG A 116 -3.44 -5.53 0.84
N THR A 117 -2.74 -5.09 -0.20
CA THR A 117 -2.88 -3.77 -0.81
C THR A 117 -3.73 -3.88 -2.09
N VAL A 118 -3.90 -2.77 -2.81
CA VAL A 118 -4.59 -2.77 -4.11
C VAL A 118 -3.78 -3.54 -5.17
N GLY A 119 -2.46 -3.33 -5.20
CA GLY A 119 -1.55 -4.00 -6.12
C GLY A 119 -1.36 -5.48 -5.79
N GLU A 120 -0.93 -6.27 -6.78
CA GLU A 120 -0.61 -7.70 -6.59
C GLU A 120 0.60 -7.90 -5.67
N THR A 121 1.54 -6.95 -5.71
CA THR A 121 2.71 -6.88 -4.83
C THR A 121 2.42 -5.91 -3.68
N THR A 122 2.57 -6.37 -2.44
CA THR A 122 2.52 -5.50 -1.27
C THR A 122 3.84 -4.75 -1.14
N CYS A 123 3.91 -3.56 -1.76
CA CYS A 123 5.01 -2.62 -1.55
C CYS A 123 4.96 -2.06 -0.10
N PRO A 124 6.12 -1.79 0.52
CA PRO A 124 6.17 -1.21 1.87
C PRO A 124 5.30 0.04 2.04
N GLU A 125 5.34 0.93 1.04
CA GLU A 125 4.61 2.20 1.02
C GLU A 125 3.10 1.98 1.04
N ALA A 126 2.59 1.13 0.14
CA ALA A 126 1.19 0.75 0.11
C ALA A 126 0.75 0.02 1.40
N GLY A 127 1.66 -0.72 2.04
CA GLY A 127 1.44 -1.34 3.34
C GLY A 127 1.19 -0.33 4.45
N TRP A 128 2.02 0.72 4.53
CA TRP A 128 1.85 1.80 5.50
C TRP A 128 0.59 2.62 5.26
N LEU A 129 0.27 2.92 4.01
CA LEU A 129 -0.99 3.59 3.66
C LEU A 129 -2.21 2.74 4.02
N THR A 130 -2.13 1.42 3.83
CA THR A 130 -3.20 0.48 4.21
C THR A 130 -3.42 0.48 5.72
N LEU A 131 -2.33 0.52 6.51
CA LEU A 131 -2.43 0.65 7.97
C LEU A 131 -3.11 1.96 8.36
N GLY A 132 -2.68 3.08 7.77
CA GLY A 132 -3.22 4.41 8.07
C GLY A 132 -4.67 4.61 7.61
N ALA A 133 -5.10 3.92 6.56
CA ALA A 133 -6.46 4.04 6.01
C ALA A 133 -7.47 3.04 6.59
N GLY A 134 -7.00 1.99 7.29
CA GLY A 134 -7.84 0.89 7.76
C GLY A 134 -8.44 0.00 6.66
N GLN A 135 -8.03 0.21 5.41
CA GLN A 135 -8.53 -0.47 4.21
C GLN A 135 -7.43 -0.55 3.14
N ARG A 136 -7.60 -1.40 2.13
CA ARG A 136 -6.56 -1.61 1.11
C ARG A 136 -6.24 -0.30 0.39
N ALA A 137 -4.98 0.11 0.46
CA ALA A 137 -4.47 1.30 -0.21
C ALA A 137 -3.47 0.92 -1.31
N THR A 138 -3.14 1.90 -2.14
CA THR A 138 -2.09 1.84 -3.16
C THR A 138 -1.04 2.92 -2.92
N ASP A 139 0.19 2.67 -3.34
CA ASP A 139 1.16 3.76 -3.55
C ASP A 139 0.82 4.53 -4.85
N ALA A 140 1.53 5.62 -5.12
CA ALA A 140 1.22 6.52 -6.23
C ALA A 140 1.41 5.88 -7.62
N THR A 141 2.30 4.89 -7.76
CA THR A 141 2.72 4.35 -9.08
C THR A 141 2.40 2.88 -9.28
N GLY A 142 2.03 2.16 -8.21
CA GLY A 142 1.97 0.70 -8.13
C GLY A 142 3.34 0.02 -8.23
N GLY A 143 4.44 0.80 -8.20
CA GLY A 143 5.77 0.36 -8.59
C GLY A 143 6.74 0.13 -7.44
N CYS A 144 6.29 0.16 -6.19
CA CYS A 144 7.13 0.12 -4.98
C CYS A 144 8.20 1.23 -4.99
N GLU A 145 7.83 2.42 -5.45
CA GLU A 145 8.70 3.58 -5.40
C GLU A 145 8.77 4.11 -3.97
N ILE A 146 9.99 4.37 -3.51
CA ILE A 146 10.24 4.89 -2.18
C ILE A 146 9.66 6.30 -2.07
N ILE A 147 8.74 6.51 -1.13
CA ILE A 147 8.24 7.84 -0.80
C ILE A 147 9.39 8.65 -0.17
N PRO A 148 9.67 9.89 -0.63
CA PRO A 148 10.70 10.73 -0.04
C PRO A 148 10.47 10.98 1.44
N SER A 149 11.56 11.16 2.19
CA SER A 149 11.48 11.52 3.61
C SER A 149 10.66 12.80 3.81
N PRO A 150 9.90 12.90 4.92
CA PRO A 150 9.22 14.14 5.26
C PRO A 150 10.19 15.32 5.41
N GLU A 151 9.73 16.48 4.98
CA GLU A 151 10.47 17.74 5.01
C GLU A 151 9.90 18.67 6.09
N GLN A 152 10.77 19.31 6.86
CA GLN A 152 10.36 20.38 7.78
C GLN A 152 10.13 21.67 6.98
N THR A 153 8.94 22.25 7.12
CA THR A 153 8.59 23.57 6.60
C THR A 153 8.29 24.53 7.75
N GLU A 154 8.09 25.81 7.43
CA GLU A 154 7.64 26.82 8.40
C GLU A 154 6.26 26.49 9.01
N SER A 155 5.43 25.73 8.28
CA SER A 155 4.08 25.35 8.68
C SER A 155 3.99 23.96 9.33
N GLY A 156 5.11 23.25 9.50
CA GLY A 156 5.15 21.91 10.08
C GLY A 156 5.84 20.87 9.19
N LEU A 157 5.56 19.59 9.42
CA LEU A 157 6.08 18.50 8.60
C LEU A 157 5.28 18.38 7.30
N ARG A 158 5.94 18.25 6.16
CA ARG A 158 5.33 18.01 4.86
C ARG A 158 5.83 16.69 4.27
N ILE A 159 4.95 15.87 3.71
CA ILE A 159 5.33 14.67 2.96
C ILE A 159 5.36 15.03 1.46
N PRO A 160 6.51 14.97 0.78
CA PRO A 160 6.57 15.17 -0.66
C PRO A 160 5.69 14.14 -1.41
N GLY A 161 4.97 14.58 -2.43
CA GLY A 161 4.11 13.70 -3.23
C GLY A 161 2.79 13.28 -2.57
N TRP A 162 2.43 13.85 -1.41
CA TRP A 162 1.20 13.50 -0.68
C TRP A 162 -0.07 13.56 -1.53
N GLU A 163 -0.23 14.59 -2.36
CA GLU A 163 -1.38 14.74 -3.26
C GLU A 163 -1.47 13.60 -4.29
N ALA A 164 -0.35 13.13 -4.81
CA ALA A 164 -0.34 12.00 -5.74
C ALA A 164 -0.80 10.70 -5.06
N LEU A 165 -0.44 10.50 -3.78
CA LEU A 165 -0.91 9.37 -2.98
C LEU A 165 -2.42 9.44 -2.76
N HIS A 166 -2.95 10.61 -2.41
CA HIS A 166 -4.41 10.81 -2.29
C HIS A 166 -5.11 10.51 -3.60
N ASN A 167 -4.69 11.15 -4.69
CA ASN A 167 -5.30 10.98 -6.01
C ASN A 167 -5.29 9.52 -6.49
N ALA A 168 -4.20 8.78 -6.25
CA ALA A 168 -4.10 7.37 -6.61
C ALA A 168 -5.08 6.50 -5.80
N ASN A 169 -5.25 6.80 -4.51
CA ASN A 169 -6.17 6.05 -3.65
C ASN A 169 -7.63 6.38 -3.96
N GLU A 170 -7.98 7.64 -4.20
CA GLU A 170 -9.32 8.08 -4.63
C GLU A 170 -9.76 7.41 -5.95
N GLN A 171 -8.82 7.20 -6.87
CA GLN A 171 -9.07 6.55 -8.15
C GLN A 171 -9.02 5.02 -8.08
N SER A 172 -8.58 4.44 -6.95
CA SER A 172 -8.49 3.00 -6.78
C SER A 172 -9.87 2.37 -6.59
N SER A 173 -9.97 1.05 -6.78
CA SER A 173 -11.21 0.29 -6.55
C SER A 173 -11.69 0.29 -5.09
N TYR A 174 -10.82 0.66 -4.15
CA TYR A 174 -11.11 0.73 -2.73
C TYR A 174 -11.36 2.15 -2.24
N GLN A 175 -11.00 3.17 -3.03
CA GLN A 175 -11.21 4.58 -2.69
C GLN A 175 -10.70 4.93 -1.28
N ALA A 176 -9.51 4.40 -0.93
CA ALA A 176 -9.03 4.45 0.44
C ALA A 176 -8.80 5.88 0.94
N GLU A 177 -9.35 6.19 2.10
CA GLU A 177 -9.10 7.45 2.81
C GLU A 177 -7.80 7.34 3.60
N ILE A 178 -6.70 7.77 2.99
CA ILE A 178 -5.38 7.73 3.63
C ILE A 178 -5.27 8.86 4.67
N GLY A 179 -4.74 8.54 5.85
CA GLY A 179 -4.62 9.48 6.98
C GLY A 179 -5.62 9.26 8.12
N LEU A 180 -6.68 8.47 7.88
CA LEU A 180 -7.78 8.25 8.83
C LEU A 180 -7.32 7.87 10.24
N LEU A 181 -6.38 6.94 10.39
CA LEU A 181 -5.86 6.55 11.72
C LEU A 181 -5.27 7.73 12.49
N GLY A 182 -4.57 8.63 11.79
CA GLY A 182 -3.99 9.83 12.40
C GLY A 182 -5.07 10.81 12.84
N ASP A 183 -6.08 11.01 12.00
CA ASP A 183 -7.22 11.89 12.30
C ASP A 183 -8.03 11.38 13.49
N GLU A 184 -8.28 10.06 13.56
CA GLU A 184 -8.98 9.44 14.69
C GLU A 184 -8.17 9.57 16.00
N ILE A 185 -6.86 9.31 15.98
CA ILE A 185 -6.01 9.47 17.17
C ILE A 185 -5.96 10.93 17.62
N ALA A 186 -5.81 11.88 16.70
CA ALA A 186 -5.82 13.31 17.02
C ALA A 186 -7.19 13.78 17.55
N GLY A 187 -8.29 13.16 17.09
CA GLY A 187 -9.64 13.41 17.57
C GLY A 187 -9.87 12.89 19.00
N VAL A 188 -9.21 11.80 19.40
CA VAL A 188 -9.28 11.26 20.77
C VAL A 188 -8.64 12.21 21.79
N ASP A 189 -7.57 12.91 21.44
CA ASP A 189 -6.93 13.92 22.31
C ASP A 189 -7.84 15.16 22.58
N ALA A 190 -8.94 15.31 21.83
CA ALA A 190 -9.87 16.43 21.93
C ALA A 190 -11.12 16.15 22.78
N LEU A 191 -11.28 14.93 23.32
CA LEU A 191 -12.42 14.49 24.15
C LEU A 191 -12.07 14.46 25.64
#